data_AF-A0A1M4UT85-F1
#
_entry.id   AF-A0A1M4UT85-F1
#
_cell.length_a   1.000
_cell.length_b   1.000
_cell.length_c   1.000
_cell.angle_alpha   90.00
_cell.angle_beta   90.00
_cell.angle_gamma   90.00
#
_symmetry.space_group_name_H-M   'P 1'
#
loop_
_entity.id
_entity.type
_entity.pdbx_description
1 polymer ?
#
loop_
_entity_poly.entity_id
_entity_poly.type
_entity_poly.pdbx_seq_one_letter_code
_entity_poly.pdbx_strand_id
1 'polypeptide(L)'
;MKLKLIIALLAVSIILFAGCTTSDPDPTNGDNDAVTAASLVEDAEVFEASIGSEGTWIVAILNDITSENELVIEGEFYNRDDASTELYRKIALYAQDADRNVTDRYTLVAPKLTVISPNTRIQSGTFVGDVYAESEGFTLTDATIEGNLYFATQEIMDSFVNEESEVTGEILVETE
;
A
#
# COMPACT_ATOMS: atom_id res chain seq x y z
N MET A 1 17.05 59.30 50.64
CA MET A 1 18.48 59.18 50.29
C MET A 1 18.70 57.85 49.60
N LYS A 2 19.26 57.89 48.40
CA LYS A 2 19.55 56.71 47.56
C LYS A 2 20.81 56.01 48.08
N LEU A 3 20.83 54.67 48.17
CA LEU A 3 22.10 53.93 48.18
C LEU A 3 21.97 52.49 47.64
N LYS A 4 22.26 52.38 46.34
CA LYS A 4 23.15 51.42 45.64
C LYS A 4 22.96 49.89 45.80
N LEU A 5 22.37 49.34 44.75
CA LEU A 5 22.76 48.19 43.89
C LEU A 5 24.24 47.74 43.95
N ILE A 6 24.52 46.42 44.07
CA ILE A 6 25.57 45.53 43.45
C ILE A 6 25.16 44.07 43.85
N ILE A 7 24.64 43.13 43.04
CA ILE A 7 25.04 42.37 41.82
C ILE A 7 26.16 41.31 41.98
N ALA A 8 25.86 40.12 41.45
CA ALA A 8 26.68 38.96 41.04
C ALA A 8 26.97 37.91 42.13
N LEU A 9 26.34 36.71 42.16
CA LEU A 9 26.17 35.63 41.16
C LEU A 9 27.41 34.74 41.04
N LEU A 10 27.35 33.56 41.68
CA LEU A 10 27.97 32.33 41.17
C LEU A 10 27.28 31.12 41.81
N ALA A 11 26.59 30.35 40.96
CA ALA A 11 26.03 29.04 41.28
C ALA A 11 27.15 28.00 41.37
N VAL A 12 27.03 27.04 42.30
CA VAL A 12 27.26 25.59 42.11
C VAL A 12 26.70 24.94 43.39
N SER A 13 25.67 24.12 43.25
CA SER A 13 25.17 23.29 44.35
C SER A 13 24.77 21.91 43.84
N ILE A 14 25.10 20.93 44.68
CA ILE A 14 24.64 19.54 44.74
C ILE A 14 25.45 18.53 43.92
N ILE A 15 26.32 17.83 44.64
CA ILE A 15 26.79 16.48 44.29
C ILE A 15 26.04 15.48 45.18
N LEU A 16 25.80 14.30 44.58
CA LEU A 16 25.43 12.99 45.12
C LEU A 16 23.95 12.70 45.34
N PHE A 17 23.41 11.82 44.48
CA PHE A 17 22.82 10.56 44.92
C PHE A 17 23.19 9.45 43.93
N ALA A 18 23.65 8.32 44.48
CA ALA A 18 23.78 7.05 43.77
C ALA A 18 22.39 6.40 43.61
N GLY A 19 22.09 5.85 42.43
CA GLY A 19 20.85 5.11 42.16
C GLY A 19 20.92 4.43 40.80
N CYS A 20 20.49 3.16 40.78
CA CYS A 20 20.63 2.18 39.71
C CYS A 20 19.76 2.45 38.46
N THR A 21 20.04 1.70 37.40
CA THR A 21 19.15 1.20 36.33
C THR A 21 19.29 1.80 34.92
N THR A 22 19.40 0.82 34.00
CA THR A 22 19.03 0.77 32.57
C THR A 22 19.75 1.64 31.56
N SER A 23 20.42 0.95 30.64
CA SER A 23 20.91 1.42 29.35
C SER A 23 19.76 2.04 28.53
N ASP A 24 19.88 3.31 28.18
CA ASP A 24 19.11 3.92 27.10
C ASP A 24 19.97 3.89 25.82
N PRO A 25 19.56 3.20 24.75
CA PRO A 25 19.98 3.57 23.41
C PRO A 25 19.17 4.79 22.96
N ASP A 26 19.89 5.89 22.75
CA ASP A 26 19.47 7.04 21.95
C ASP A 26 19.05 6.60 20.54
N PRO A 27 17.80 6.82 20.07
CA PRO A 27 17.50 6.77 18.66
C PRO A 27 17.64 8.19 18.12
N THR A 28 18.86 8.54 17.75
CA THR A 28 19.13 9.68 16.88
C THR A 28 18.55 9.38 15.50
N ASN A 29 17.36 9.96 15.25
CA ASN A 29 16.88 10.49 13.97
C ASN A 29 17.48 9.81 12.71
N GLY A 30 17.05 8.58 12.45
CA GLY A 30 17.07 7.99 11.11
C GLY A 30 15.83 8.47 10.37
N ASP A 31 16.05 9.02 9.18
CA ASP A 31 15.03 9.38 8.21
C ASP A 31 14.21 8.14 7.85
N ASN A 32 13.19 7.83 8.64
CA ASN A 32 12.19 6.81 8.32
C ASN A 32 11.22 7.45 7.34
N ASP A 33 11.67 7.54 6.09
CA ASP A 33 10.85 7.87 4.92
C ASP A 33 9.61 6.96 4.91
N ALA A 34 8.49 7.53 5.36
CA ALA A 34 7.14 7.02 5.35
C ALA A 34 6.98 5.50 5.60
N VAL A 35 6.59 5.14 6.83
CA VAL A 35 5.63 4.04 7.02
C VAL A 35 4.39 4.38 6.20
N THR A 36 4.38 3.95 4.94
CA THR A 36 3.17 3.94 4.14
C THR A 36 2.27 2.89 4.76
N ALA A 37 1.03 3.28 5.09
CA ALA A 37 0.05 2.49 5.84
C ALA A 37 -0.51 1.31 5.01
N ALA A 38 0.36 0.53 4.38
CA ALA A 38 -0.02 -0.68 3.67
C ALA A 38 -0.67 -1.66 4.65
N SER A 39 -1.87 -2.14 4.31
CA SER A 39 -2.44 -3.30 4.98
C SER A 39 -1.65 -4.53 4.52
N LEU A 40 -0.94 -5.18 5.45
CA LEU A 40 -0.20 -6.42 5.20
C LEU A 40 -1.12 -7.60 5.46
N VAL A 41 -1.24 -8.50 4.49
CA VAL A 41 -2.26 -9.55 4.48
C VAL A 41 -1.66 -10.92 4.20
N GLU A 42 -2.06 -11.93 4.99
CA GLU A 42 -1.58 -13.31 4.87
C GLU A 42 -2.70 -14.32 4.56
N ASP A 43 -3.97 -13.94 4.75
CA ASP A 43 -5.13 -14.81 4.55
C ASP A 43 -6.24 -14.17 3.69
N ALA A 44 -7.07 -15.02 3.10
CA ALA A 44 -8.08 -14.62 2.12
C ALA A 44 -9.19 -13.74 2.72
N GLU A 45 -9.66 -14.02 3.94
CA GLU A 45 -10.75 -13.26 4.57
C GLU A 45 -10.31 -11.82 4.87
N VAL A 46 -9.09 -11.66 5.39
CA VAL A 46 -8.49 -10.34 5.62
C VAL A 46 -8.22 -9.62 4.29
N PHE A 47 -7.83 -10.35 3.24
CA PHE A 47 -7.63 -9.77 1.91
C PHE A 47 -8.93 -9.21 1.35
N GLU A 48 -10.00 -10.01 1.35
CA GLU A 48 -11.34 -9.61 0.90
C GLU A 48 -11.83 -8.36 1.62
N ALA A 49 -11.70 -8.31 2.94
CA ALA A 49 -12.07 -7.12 3.71
C ALA A 49 -11.19 -5.90 3.37
N SER A 50 -9.88 -6.11 3.15
CA SER A 50 -8.93 -5.02 2.86
C SER A 50 -9.12 -4.42 1.47
N ILE A 51 -9.57 -5.20 0.50
CA ILE A 51 -9.80 -4.71 -0.87
C ILE A 51 -11.14 -3.98 -1.04
N GLY A 52 -12.05 -4.10 -0.06
CA GLY A 52 -13.35 -3.44 -0.03
C GLY A 52 -13.33 -1.94 0.27
N SER A 53 -14.52 -1.33 0.35
CA SER A 53 -14.70 0.12 0.44
C SER A 53 -14.11 0.76 1.70
N GLU A 54 -14.03 -0.02 2.78
CA GLU A 54 -13.52 0.40 4.09
C GLU A 54 -12.02 0.06 4.27
N GLY A 55 -11.33 -0.34 3.20
CA GLY A 55 -9.92 -0.73 3.20
C GLY A 55 -8.92 0.42 3.31
N THR A 56 -7.72 0.23 2.74
CA THR A 56 -6.62 1.22 2.76
C THR A 56 -5.99 1.38 1.38
N TRP A 57 -5.52 2.57 1.02
CA TRP A 57 -4.99 2.86 -0.34
C TRP A 57 -3.92 1.90 -0.87
N ILE A 58 -3.15 1.22 0.01
CA ILE A 58 -2.32 0.05 -0.35
C ILE A 58 -2.79 -1.19 0.41
N VAL A 59 -2.94 -2.30 -0.32
CA VAL A 59 -3.06 -3.67 0.23
C VAL A 59 -1.89 -4.49 -0.32
N ALA A 60 -1.12 -5.13 0.56
CA ALA A 60 0.03 -5.95 0.19
C ALA A 60 -0.11 -7.35 0.77
N ILE A 61 0.01 -8.38 -0.07
CA ILE A 61 0.02 -9.77 0.39
C ILE A 61 1.45 -10.21 0.71
N LEU A 62 1.59 -11.06 1.72
CA LEU A 62 2.90 -11.57 2.17
C LEU A 62 3.17 -13.03 1.76
N ASN A 63 2.20 -13.67 1.12
CA ASN A 63 2.27 -15.03 0.61
C ASN A 63 1.22 -15.23 -0.48
N ASP A 64 1.25 -16.39 -1.14
CA ASP A 64 0.18 -16.81 -2.04
C ASP A 64 -1.16 -16.89 -1.29
N ILE A 65 -2.22 -16.38 -1.90
CA ILE A 65 -3.59 -16.40 -1.36
C ILE A 65 -4.50 -17.08 -2.37
N THR A 66 -5.38 -17.95 -1.88
CA THR A 66 -6.48 -18.52 -2.67
C THR A 66 -7.78 -18.18 -1.99
N SER A 67 -8.68 -17.52 -2.72
CA SER A 67 -10.07 -17.32 -2.33
C SER A 67 -10.99 -18.19 -3.19
N GLU A 68 -12.01 -18.78 -2.56
CA GLU A 68 -13.12 -19.44 -3.26
C GLU A 68 -14.21 -18.44 -3.69
N ASN A 69 -14.15 -17.21 -3.19
CA ASN A 69 -15.10 -16.15 -3.46
C ASN A 69 -14.63 -15.28 -4.64
N GLU A 70 -15.59 -14.65 -5.31
CA GLU A 70 -15.28 -13.54 -6.20
C GLU A 70 -14.75 -12.36 -5.39
N LEU A 71 -13.74 -11.68 -5.93
CA LEU A 71 -13.08 -10.56 -5.29
C LEU A 71 -13.56 -9.25 -5.91
N VAL A 72 -13.76 -8.23 -5.09
CA VAL A 72 -14.18 -6.89 -5.53
C VAL A 72 -13.24 -5.85 -4.92
N ILE A 73 -12.50 -5.15 -5.77
CA ILE A 73 -11.70 -3.98 -5.37
C ILE A 73 -12.57 -2.74 -5.53
N GLU A 74 -12.94 -2.13 -4.41
CA GLU A 74 -13.86 -0.98 -4.36
C GLU A 74 -13.37 0.09 -3.38
N GLY A 75 -14.08 1.22 -3.34
CA GLY A 75 -13.75 2.40 -2.54
C GLY A 75 -12.93 3.45 -3.28
N GLU A 76 -12.89 4.65 -2.72
CA GLU A 76 -12.13 5.79 -3.24
C GLU A 76 -11.03 6.14 -2.24
N PHE A 77 -9.78 5.96 -2.66
CA PHE A 77 -8.59 6.17 -1.83
C PHE A 77 -7.69 7.19 -2.47
N TYR A 78 -6.89 7.87 -1.64
CA TYR A 78 -5.94 8.88 -2.09
C TYR A 78 -4.52 8.43 -1.80
N ASN A 79 -3.58 8.86 -2.63
CA ASN A 79 -2.17 8.51 -2.45
C ASN A 79 -1.70 9.00 -1.06
N ARG A 80 -1.11 8.09 -0.28
CA ARG A 80 -0.68 8.36 1.11
C ARG A 80 -1.81 8.85 2.04
N ASP A 81 -3.06 8.49 1.74
CA ASP A 81 -4.26 8.95 2.44
C ASP A 81 -4.39 10.48 2.51
N ASP A 82 -3.79 11.20 1.56
CA ASP A 82 -3.86 12.65 1.47
C ASP A 82 -4.94 13.06 0.46
N ALA A 83 -6.10 13.49 0.94
CA ALA A 83 -7.24 13.92 0.12
C ALA A 83 -6.97 15.12 -0.80
N SER A 84 -5.81 15.78 -0.68
CA SER A 84 -5.36 16.80 -1.64
C SER A 84 -4.65 16.23 -2.87
N THR A 85 -4.37 14.93 -2.86
CA THR A 85 -3.73 14.19 -3.97
C THR A 85 -4.76 13.52 -4.87
N GLU A 86 -4.30 12.86 -5.93
CA GLU A 86 -5.15 12.11 -6.84
C GLU A 86 -5.67 10.80 -6.21
N LEU A 87 -6.80 10.32 -6.75
CA LEU A 87 -7.31 9.00 -6.41
C LEU A 87 -6.27 7.95 -6.80
N TYR A 88 -5.99 7.02 -5.91
CA TYR A 88 -4.99 6.00 -6.11
C TYR A 88 -5.24 4.79 -5.22
N ARG A 89 -5.17 3.60 -5.82
CA ARG A 89 -5.33 2.31 -5.14
C ARG A 89 -4.23 1.36 -5.60
N LYS A 90 -3.59 0.65 -4.68
CA LYS A 90 -2.53 -0.32 -5.01
C LYS A 90 -2.77 -1.67 -4.35
N ILE A 91 -2.71 -2.72 -5.16
CA ILE A 91 -2.64 -4.12 -4.76
C ILE A 91 -1.23 -4.63 -5.06
N ALA A 92 -0.43 -4.81 -4.02
CA ALA A 92 0.93 -5.32 -4.11
C ALA A 92 0.92 -6.84 -3.92
N LEU A 93 1.33 -7.57 -4.96
CA LEU A 93 1.46 -9.02 -4.94
C LEU A 93 2.91 -9.48 -4.70
N TYR A 94 3.71 -8.65 -4.02
CA TYR A 94 5.15 -8.86 -3.84
C TYR A 94 5.65 -8.44 -2.46
N ALA A 95 6.81 -8.96 -2.09
CA ALA A 95 7.64 -8.40 -1.03
C ALA A 95 8.81 -7.60 -1.62
N GLN A 96 9.31 -6.64 -0.85
CA GLN A 96 10.47 -5.84 -1.21
C GLN A 96 11.40 -5.59 -0.03
N ASP A 97 12.66 -5.30 -0.34
CA ASP A 97 13.65 -4.85 0.63
C ASP A 97 13.58 -3.33 0.89
N ALA A 98 14.46 -2.85 1.76
CA ALA A 98 14.55 -1.42 2.11
C ALA A 98 14.97 -0.52 0.93
N ASP A 99 15.66 -1.09 -0.06
CA ASP A 99 16.09 -0.38 -1.28
C ASP A 99 15.01 -0.43 -2.39
N ARG A 100 13.82 -0.98 -2.07
CA ARG A 100 12.67 -1.14 -2.98
C ARG A 100 12.90 -2.14 -4.11
N ASN A 101 13.84 -3.07 -3.94
CA ASN A 101 13.96 -4.20 -4.86
C ASN A 101 12.88 -5.22 -4.53
N VAL A 102 12.18 -5.72 -5.56
CA VAL A 102 11.28 -6.87 -5.43
C VAL A 102 12.10 -8.09 -5.00
N THR A 103 11.78 -8.67 -3.86
CA THR A 103 12.46 -9.87 -3.34
C THR A 103 11.67 -11.15 -3.61
N ASP A 104 10.34 -11.05 -3.60
CA ASP A 104 9.43 -12.18 -3.78
C ASP A 104 8.19 -11.73 -4.55
N ARG A 105 7.57 -12.67 -5.26
CA ARG A 105 6.33 -12.47 -6.01
C ARG A 105 5.34 -13.56 -5.62
N TYR A 106 4.11 -13.16 -5.42
CA TYR A 106 3.05 -14.02 -4.90
C TYR A 106 1.92 -14.17 -5.92
N THR A 107 1.15 -15.23 -5.73
CA THR A 107 0.00 -15.59 -6.55
C THR A 107 -1.28 -15.37 -5.75
N LEU A 108 -2.19 -14.59 -6.32
CA LEU A 108 -3.56 -14.44 -5.83
C LEU A 108 -4.49 -15.23 -6.76
N VAL A 109 -5.20 -16.20 -6.22
CA VAL A 109 -6.15 -17.04 -6.98
C VAL A 109 -7.57 -16.71 -6.52
N ALA A 110 -8.45 -16.42 -7.48
CA ALA A 110 -9.89 -16.33 -7.25
C ALA A 110 -10.65 -16.64 -8.55
N PRO A 111 -11.93 -17.04 -8.49
CA PRO A 111 -12.73 -17.26 -9.70
C PRO A 111 -12.80 -16.01 -10.59
N LYS A 112 -12.90 -14.82 -9.97
CA LYS A 112 -13.10 -13.54 -10.63
C LYS A 112 -12.57 -12.39 -9.76
N LEU A 113 -12.07 -11.34 -10.39
CA LEU A 113 -11.73 -10.06 -9.75
C LEU A 113 -12.40 -8.89 -10.47
N THR A 114 -13.31 -8.18 -9.79
CA THR A 114 -13.90 -6.93 -10.29
C THR A 114 -13.15 -5.72 -9.74
N VAL A 115 -12.75 -4.80 -10.61
CA VAL A 115 -12.02 -3.57 -10.27
C VAL A 115 -12.92 -2.36 -10.48
N ILE A 116 -13.50 -1.88 -9.37
CA ILE A 116 -14.39 -0.73 -9.31
C ILE A 116 -13.67 0.50 -8.74
N SER A 117 -12.63 0.31 -7.91
CA SER A 117 -11.84 1.42 -7.37
C SER A 117 -11.04 2.11 -8.48
N PRO A 118 -11.21 3.44 -8.70
CA PRO A 118 -10.49 4.17 -9.74
C PRO A 118 -8.96 4.15 -9.55
N ASN A 119 -8.22 4.21 -10.64
CA ASN A 119 -6.74 4.24 -10.62
C ASN A 119 -6.13 3.07 -9.82
N THR A 120 -6.77 1.90 -9.87
CA THR A 120 -6.23 0.69 -9.23
C THR A 120 -5.02 0.20 -9.99
N ARG A 121 -3.92 -0.01 -9.26
CA ARG A 121 -2.72 -0.67 -9.74
C ARG A 121 -2.57 -2.05 -9.11
N ILE A 122 -2.44 -3.09 -9.94
CA ILE A 122 -1.93 -4.40 -9.50
C ILE A 122 -0.45 -4.47 -9.85
N GLN A 123 0.39 -4.81 -8.88
CA GLN A 123 1.84 -4.72 -9.02
C GLN A 123 2.56 -5.99 -8.59
N SER A 124 3.52 -6.41 -9.44
CA SER A 124 4.55 -7.42 -9.19
C SER A 124 4.01 -8.73 -8.60
N GLY A 125 3.51 -9.63 -9.43
CA GLY A 125 2.98 -10.93 -9.01
C GLY A 125 1.97 -11.48 -10.01
N THR A 126 1.24 -12.53 -9.64
CA THR A 126 0.29 -13.20 -10.54
C THR A 126 -1.11 -13.19 -9.95
N PHE A 127 -2.09 -12.80 -10.75
CA PHE A 127 -3.50 -13.09 -10.46
C PHE A 127 -3.96 -14.24 -11.36
N VAL A 128 -4.58 -15.27 -10.78
CA VAL A 128 -5.17 -16.41 -11.51
C VAL A 128 -6.69 -16.30 -11.40
N GLY A 129 -7.35 -16.12 -12.54
CA GLY A 129 -8.77 -15.80 -12.66
C GLY A 129 -9.03 -14.72 -13.69
N ASP A 130 -10.31 -14.52 -14.03
CA ASP A 130 -10.72 -13.46 -14.95
C ASP A 130 -10.84 -12.11 -14.22
N VAL A 131 -10.41 -11.04 -14.87
CA VAL A 131 -10.44 -9.67 -14.33
C VAL A 131 -11.44 -8.82 -15.11
N TYR A 132 -12.27 -8.06 -14.39
CA TYR A 132 -13.27 -7.15 -14.94
C TYR A 132 -12.98 -5.73 -14.45
N ALA A 133 -12.48 -4.87 -15.32
CA ALA A 133 -12.23 -3.47 -15.02
C ALA A 133 -13.46 -2.62 -15.35
N GLU A 134 -14.03 -2.01 -14.31
CA GLU A 134 -15.24 -1.17 -14.39
C GLU A 134 -14.96 0.33 -14.15
N SER A 135 -13.73 0.68 -13.78
CA SER A 135 -13.29 2.05 -13.55
C SER A 135 -12.02 2.39 -14.31
N GLU A 136 -11.91 3.66 -14.72
CA GLU A 136 -10.76 4.18 -15.45
C GLU A 136 -9.45 4.14 -14.64
N GLY A 137 -8.33 4.14 -15.36
CA GLY A 137 -6.99 4.23 -14.80
C GLY A 137 -6.46 2.90 -14.22
N PHE A 138 -7.12 1.78 -14.52
CA PHE A 138 -6.61 0.47 -14.16
C PHE A 138 -5.19 0.28 -14.73
N THR A 139 -4.26 -0.15 -13.88
CA THR A 139 -2.84 -0.29 -14.24
C THR A 139 -2.34 -1.66 -13.83
N LEU A 140 -1.63 -2.34 -14.75
CA LEU A 140 -0.77 -3.46 -14.40
C LEU A 140 0.70 -3.02 -14.48
N THR A 141 1.46 -3.29 -13.42
CA THR A 141 2.90 -3.03 -13.39
C THR A 141 3.64 -4.30 -13.02
N ASP A 142 4.43 -4.84 -13.95
CA ASP A 142 5.27 -6.03 -13.75
C ASP A 142 4.47 -7.24 -13.18
N ALA A 143 3.21 -7.37 -13.61
CA ALA A 143 2.26 -8.37 -13.12
C ALA A 143 1.80 -9.32 -14.24
N THR A 144 1.23 -10.45 -13.85
CA THR A 144 0.64 -11.43 -14.77
C THR A 144 -0.82 -11.68 -14.40
N ILE A 145 -1.71 -11.67 -15.41
CA ILE A 145 -3.06 -12.22 -15.31
C ILE A 145 -3.09 -13.57 -16.04
N GLU A 146 -3.25 -14.63 -15.27
CA GLU A 146 -3.59 -15.97 -15.75
C GLU A 146 -5.10 -16.11 -15.93
N GLY A 147 -5.62 -15.47 -16.98
CA GLY A 147 -7.03 -15.35 -17.29
C GLY A 147 -7.27 -14.27 -18.34
N ASN A 148 -8.53 -13.92 -18.54
CA ASN A 148 -8.94 -12.84 -19.43
C ASN A 148 -9.01 -11.50 -18.67
N LEU A 149 -8.86 -10.40 -19.41
CA LEU A 149 -9.05 -9.04 -18.92
C LEU A 149 -10.16 -8.37 -19.72
N TYR A 150 -11.27 -8.12 -19.04
CA TYR A 150 -12.45 -7.48 -19.58
C TYR A 150 -12.51 -6.02 -19.15
N PHE A 151 -12.96 -5.16 -20.05
CA PHE A 151 -13.27 -3.77 -19.77
C PHE A 151 -14.74 -3.50 -20.01
N ALA A 152 -15.41 -2.84 -19.07
CA ALA A 152 -16.84 -2.55 -19.20
C ALA A 152 -17.15 -1.60 -20.38
N THR A 153 -16.21 -0.74 -20.77
CA THR A 153 -16.34 0.16 -21.92
C THR A 153 -15.02 0.35 -22.65
N GLN A 154 -15.09 0.87 -23.88
CA GLN A 154 -13.89 1.27 -24.63
C GLN A 154 -13.14 2.42 -23.95
N GLU A 155 -13.85 3.34 -23.28
CA GLU A 155 -13.21 4.44 -22.54
C GLU A 155 -12.34 3.93 -21.39
N ILE A 156 -12.84 2.95 -20.64
CA ILE A 156 -12.07 2.31 -19.58
C ILE A 156 -10.86 1.56 -20.18
N MET A 157 -11.07 0.81 -21.27
CA MET A 157 -9.96 0.13 -21.97
C MET A 157 -8.91 1.11 -22.49
N ASP A 158 -9.32 2.26 -23.03
CA ASP A 158 -8.40 3.27 -23.55
C ASP A 158 -7.59 3.96 -22.43
N SER A 159 -8.14 3.97 -21.21
CA SER A 159 -7.45 4.46 -20.00
C SER A 159 -6.49 3.45 -19.38
N PHE A 160 -6.56 2.18 -19.79
CA PHE A 160 -5.75 1.10 -19.23
C PHE A 160 -4.26 1.30 -19.50
N VAL A 161 -3.44 1.09 -18.47
CA VAL A 161 -1.98 1.17 -18.57
C VAL A 161 -1.36 -0.20 -18.28
N ASN A 162 -0.53 -0.68 -19.21
CA ASN A 162 0.29 -1.88 -19.02
C ASN A 162 1.78 -1.50 -19.02
N GLU A 163 2.42 -1.63 -17.86
CA GLU A 163 3.85 -1.45 -17.63
C GLU A 163 4.51 -2.81 -17.42
N GLU A 164 5.05 -3.41 -18.48
CA GLU A 164 5.80 -4.67 -18.41
C GLU A 164 5.01 -5.87 -17.84
N SER A 165 3.70 -5.91 -18.09
CA SER A 165 2.78 -6.94 -17.59
C SER A 165 2.26 -7.85 -18.70
N GLU A 166 1.82 -9.04 -18.32
CA GLU A 166 1.28 -10.06 -19.23
C GLU A 166 -0.17 -10.42 -18.89
N VAL A 167 -1.01 -10.55 -19.92
CA VAL A 167 -2.33 -11.19 -19.82
C VAL A 167 -2.29 -12.40 -20.73
N THR A 168 -2.51 -13.59 -20.17
CA THR A 168 -2.37 -14.86 -20.90
C THR A 168 -3.61 -15.21 -21.72
N GLY A 169 -4.78 -14.69 -21.33
CA GLY A 169 -6.04 -14.80 -22.05
C GLY A 169 -6.28 -13.64 -23.01
N GLU A 170 -7.56 -13.36 -23.27
CA GLU A 170 -7.98 -12.27 -24.15
C GLU A 170 -8.07 -10.95 -23.39
N ILE A 171 -7.86 -9.85 -24.12
CA ILE A 171 -8.14 -8.49 -23.66
C ILE A 171 -9.23 -7.92 -24.56
N LEU A 172 -10.42 -7.67 -24.02
CA LEU A 172 -11.56 -7.18 -24.80
C LEU A 172 -12.50 -6.29 -24.00
N VAL A 173 -13.34 -5.56 -24.72
CA VAL A 173 -14.48 -4.85 -24.14
C VAL A 173 -15.66 -5.82 -24.08
N GLU A 174 -16.12 -6.09 -22.87
CA GLU A 174 -17.31 -6.90 -22.59
C GLU A 174 -18.01 -6.31 -21.36
N THR A 175 -19.28 -5.95 -21.56
CA THR A 175 -20.20 -5.68 -20.45
C THR A 175 -20.74 -7.00 -19.93
N GLU A 176 -20.68 -7.20 -18.62
CA GLU A 176 -21.42 -8.28 -17.93
C GLU A 176 -22.93 -8.27 -18.24
#